data_AF-A0A5N6VER3-F1
#
_entry.id   AF-A0A5N6VER3-F1
#
_cell.length_a   1.000
_cell.length_b   1.000
_cell.length_c   1.000
_cell.angle_alpha   90.00
_cell.angle_beta   90.00
_cell.angle_gamma   90.00
#
_symmetry.space_group_name_H-M   'P 1'
#
loop_
_entity.id
_entity.type
_entity.pdbx_description
1 polymer ?
#
loop_
_entity_poly.entity_id
_entity_poly.type
_entity_poly.pdbx_seq_one_letter_code
_entity_poly.pdbx_strand_id
1 'polypeptide(L)'
;MKFGLGDDGVGRWSEQRIWDDALRGVRIVISTHAVLAEALAHRFVAMAKLALVVFDKAHHCFKHHPANCIMEDLYHPTKNEQGPESFPRILGLTASPIVRTKLHDIPQIERNLSAVCRAPRAQ
;
A
#
# COMPACT_ATOMS: atom_id res chain seq x y z
N MET A 1 2.51 17.91 5.56
CA MET A 1 2.03 17.05 4.47
C MET A 1 2.94 17.32 3.29
N LYS A 2 3.68 16.33 2.80
CA LYS A 2 4.49 16.48 1.58
C LYS A 2 3.87 15.60 0.50
N PHE A 3 3.64 16.19 -0.66
CA PHE A 3 3.20 15.48 -1.86
C PHE A 3 4.45 15.02 -2.60
N GLY A 4 4.59 13.72 -2.86
CA GLY A 4 5.54 13.21 -3.85
C GLY A 4 4.79 13.01 -5.16
N LEU A 5 5.05 13.84 -6.15
CA LEU A 5 4.54 13.63 -7.50
C LEU A 5 5.61 12.85 -8.26
N GLY A 6 5.19 11.89 -9.10
CA GLY A 6 6.12 11.06 -9.87
C GLY A 6 7.00 11.82 -10.88
N ASP A 7 6.81 13.13 -11.01
CA ASP A 7 7.54 14.00 -11.95
C ASP A 7 8.70 14.78 -11.29
N ASP A 8 8.96 14.58 -10.00
CA ASP A 8 9.98 15.32 -9.22
C ASP A 8 11.44 14.90 -9.53
N GLY A 9 11.71 14.47 -10.77
CA GLY A 9 13.01 13.96 -11.20
C GLY A 9 13.20 12.50 -10.82
N VAL A 10 12.72 11.61 -11.69
CA VAL A 10 12.76 10.13 -11.59
C VAL A 10 14.15 9.58 -11.22
N GLY A 11 15.24 10.30 -11.51
CA GLY A 11 16.61 9.93 -11.10
C GLY A 11 16.98 10.17 -9.63
N ARG A 12 16.17 10.90 -8.85
CA ARG A 12 16.47 11.22 -7.44
C ARG A 12 15.94 10.20 -6.43
N TRP A 13 15.05 9.29 -6.82
CA TRP A 13 14.44 8.34 -5.86
C TRP A 13 15.27 7.06 -5.65
N SER A 14 16.49 7.00 -6.18
CA SER A 14 17.36 5.81 -6.14
C SER A 14 18.34 5.77 -4.96
N GLU A 15 18.38 6.80 -4.11
CA GLU A 15 19.31 6.87 -2.97
C GLU A 15 18.56 6.93 -1.63
N GLN A 16 19.03 6.16 -0.64
CA GLN A 16 18.48 6.13 0.72
C GLN A 16 18.41 7.53 1.34
N ARG A 17 19.45 8.34 1.17
CA ARG A 17 19.54 9.69 1.74
C ARG A 17 18.38 10.58 1.27
N ILE A 18 17.95 10.44 0.02
CA ILE A 18 16.89 11.26 -0.56
C ILE A 18 15.55 10.90 0.10
N TRP A 19 15.29 9.62 0.32
CA TRP A 19 14.13 9.15 1.09
C TRP A 19 14.18 9.60 2.56
N ASP A 20 15.32 9.47 3.22
CA ASP A 20 15.49 9.90 4.61
C ASP A 20 15.25 11.42 4.77
N ASP A 21 15.79 12.23 3.85
CA ASP A 21 15.59 13.68 3.81
C ASP A 21 14.13 14.05 3.48
N ALA A 22 13.50 13.33 2.54
CA ALA A 22 12.11 13.56 2.16
C ALA A 22 11.16 13.26 3.33
N LEU A 23 11.38 12.15 4.03
CA LEU A 23 10.53 11.62 5.09
C LEU A 23 10.83 12.19 6.48
N ARG A 24 11.95 12.88 6.68
CA ARG A 24 12.28 13.52 7.97
C ARG A 24 11.17 14.48 8.42
N GLY A 25 10.63 14.21 9.61
CA GLY A 25 9.54 15.00 10.21
C GLY A 25 8.18 14.85 9.52
N VAL A 26 8.06 13.93 8.57
CA VAL A 26 6.80 13.67 7.85
C VAL A 26 6.03 12.55 8.53
N ARG A 27 4.78 12.83 8.89
CA ARG A 27 3.85 11.83 9.47
C ARG A 27 2.90 11.21 8.46
N ILE A 28 2.66 11.90 7.34
CA ILE A 28 1.71 11.49 6.30
C ILE A 28 2.37 11.71 4.95
N VAL A 29 2.44 10.64 4.16
CA VAL A 29 2.96 10.60 2.81
C VAL A 29 1.82 10.19 1.88
N ILE A 30 1.73 10.84 0.73
CA ILE A 30 0.82 10.45 -0.34
C ILE A 30 1.67 10.14 -1.56
N SER A 31 1.46 8.97 -2.16
CA SER A 31 2.17 8.51 -3.34
C SER A 31 1.25 7.68 -4.22
N THR A 32 1.70 7.40 -5.44
CA THR A 32 1.10 6.35 -6.25
C THR A 32 1.47 4.97 -5.67
N HIS A 33 0.71 3.94 -6.07
CA HIS A 33 1.00 2.56 -5.70
C HIS A 33 2.41 2.12 -6.15
N ALA A 34 2.84 2.51 -7.35
CA ALA A 34 4.14 2.13 -7.90
C ALA A 34 5.30 2.72 -7.09
N VAL A 35 5.22 4.01 -6.73
CA VAL A 35 6.26 4.68 -5.92
C VAL A 35 6.41 4.02 -4.56
N LEU A 36 5.31 3.65 -3.89
CA LEU A 36 5.38 2.94 -2.62
C LEU A 36 5.95 1.51 -2.79
N ALA A 37 5.55 0.81 -3.86
CA ALA A 37 6.05 -0.53 -4.15
C ALA A 37 7.58 -0.54 -4.34
N GLU A 38 8.11 0.38 -5.16
CA GLU A 38 9.55 0.53 -5.36
C GLU A 38 10.28 0.92 -4.08
N ALA A 39 9.73 1.87 -3.30
CA ALA A 39 10.33 2.31 -2.05
C ALA A 39 10.49 1.18 -1.03
N LEU A 40 9.47 0.30 -0.92
CA LEU A 40 9.50 -0.86 -0.05
C LEU A 40 10.41 -1.96 -0.61
N ALA A 41 10.34 -2.25 -1.91
CA ALA A 41 11.13 -3.30 -2.57
C ALA A 41 12.64 -3.01 -2.50
N HIS A 42 13.04 -1.75 -2.67
CA HIS A 42 14.43 -1.31 -2.54
C HIS A 42 14.86 -1.06 -1.09
N ARG A 43 13.96 -1.27 -0.11
CA ARG A 43 14.17 -1.04 1.33
C ARG A 43 14.49 0.42 1.70
N PHE A 44 14.16 1.37 0.84
CA PHE A 44 14.23 2.80 1.17
C PHE A 44 13.28 3.16 2.31
N VAL A 45 12.11 2.52 2.32
CA VAL A 45 11.14 2.55 3.40
C VAL A 45 11.01 1.14 3.95
N ALA A 46 11.17 0.98 5.27
CA ALA A 46 10.88 -0.29 5.93
C ALA A 46 9.39 -0.39 6.24
N MET A 47 8.77 -1.55 5.95
CA MET A 47 7.35 -1.82 6.21
C MET A 47 6.98 -1.53 7.69
N ALA A 48 7.84 -1.95 8.62
CA ALA A 48 7.67 -1.73 10.06
C ALA A 48 7.69 -0.24 10.50
N LYS A 49 8.17 0.68 9.66
CA LYS A 49 8.09 2.13 9.95
C LYS A 49 6.71 2.72 9.61
N LEU A 50 5.85 1.97 8.91
CA LEU A 50 4.51 2.42 8.54
C LEU A 50 3.52 1.97 9.61
N ALA A 51 2.73 2.90 10.14
CA ALA A 51 1.66 2.58 11.09
C ALA A 51 0.34 2.18 10.40
N LEU A 52 0.07 2.78 9.23
CA LEU A 52 -1.15 2.58 8.45
C LEU A 52 -0.84 2.82 6.96
N VAL A 53 -1.32 1.92 6.10
CA VAL A 53 -1.34 2.11 4.64
C VAL A 53 -2.79 2.20 4.20
N VAL A 54 -3.11 3.26 3.45
CA VAL A 54 -4.43 3.48 2.86
C VAL A 54 -4.34 3.30 1.36
N PHE A 55 -5.02 2.31 0.81
CA PHE A 55 -5.12 2.07 -0.63
C PHE A 55 -6.37 2.75 -1.18
N ASP A 56 -6.22 3.80 -2.00
CA ASP A 56 -7.32 4.29 -2.83
C ASP A 56 -7.50 3.41 -4.08
N LYS A 57 -8.74 3.29 -4.56
CA LYS A 57 -9.12 2.32 -5.61
C LYS A 57 -8.66 0.90 -5.27
N ALA A 58 -8.87 0.51 -4.02
CA ALA A 58 -8.36 -0.74 -3.45
C ALA A 58 -8.75 -1.99 -4.26
N HIS A 59 -9.85 -1.94 -5.02
CA HIS A 59 -10.24 -2.99 -5.97
C HIS A 59 -9.18 -3.32 -7.03
N HIS A 60 -8.15 -2.49 -7.24
CA HIS A 60 -7.01 -2.82 -8.09
C HIS A 60 -6.00 -3.78 -7.44
N CYS A 61 -6.14 -4.18 -6.17
CA CYS A 61 -5.24 -5.13 -5.50
C CYS A 61 -5.47 -6.57 -5.99
N PHE A 62 -5.17 -6.81 -7.27
CA PHE A 62 -5.21 -8.09 -7.96
C PHE A 62 -4.03 -8.22 -8.93
N LYS A 63 -3.63 -9.46 -9.21
CA LYS A 63 -2.62 -9.80 -10.23
C LYS A 63 -1.33 -8.99 -10.00
N HIS A 64 -0.70 -8.52 -11.07
CA HIS A 64 0.55 -7.76 -11.03
C HIS A 64 0.34 -6.24 -10.87
N HIS A 65 -0.80 -5.80 -10.33
CA HIS A 65 -0.96 -4.38 -10.02
C HIS A 65 -0.07 -4.01 -8.82
N PRO A 66 0.61 -2.84 -8.80
CA PRO A 66 1.55 -2.51 -7.72
C PRO A 66 0.96 -2.58 -6.30
N ALA A 67 -0.33 -2.26 -6.13
CA ALA A 67 -1.03 -2.45 -4.86
C ALA A 67 -1.01 -3.91 -4.39
N ASN A 68 -1.20 -4.86 -5.30
CA ASN A 68 -1.15 -6.29 -5.00
C ASN A 68 0.28 -6.76 -4.73
N CYS A 69 1.27 -6.28 -5.49
CA CYS A 69 2.67 -6.60 -5.25
C CYS A 69 3.13 -6.16 -3.85
N ILE A 70 2.73 -4.97 -3.39
CA ILE A 70 2.99 -4.53 -2.01
C ILE A 70 2.44 -5.55 -1.00
N MET A 71 1.23 -6.04 -1.24
CA MET A 71 0.59 -6.98 -0.33
C MET A 71 1.20 -8.38 -0.39
N GLU A 72 1.29 -8.95 -1.59
CA GLU A 72 1.72 -10.32 -1.88
C GLU A 72 3.22 -10.53 -1.60
N ASP A 73 4.07 -9.61 -2.06
CA ASP A 73 5.53 -9.82 -2.04
C ASP A 73 6.17 -9.28 -0.76
N LEU A 74 5.54 -8.33 -0.06
CA LEU A 74 6.15 -7.61 1.05
C LEU A 74 5.34 -7.71 2.34
N TYR A 75 4.03 -7.43 2.29
CA TYR A 75 3.19 -7.41 3.50
C TYR A 75 2.91 -8.81 4.07
N HIS A 76 2.38 -9.73 3.25
CA HIS A 76 1.98 -11.07 3.71
C HIS A 76 3.16 -11.90 4.21
N PRO A 77 4.33 -11.92 3.55
CA PRO A 77 5.52 -12.57 4.10
C PRO A 77 5.92 -11.99 5.46
N THR A 78 6.00 -10.65 5.57
CA THR A 78 6.32 -9.98 6.83
C THR A 78 5.33 -10.35 7.93
N LYS A 79 4.02 -10.34 7.64
CA LYS A 79 2.97 -10.69 8.59
C LYS A 79 3.02 -12.15 9.06
N ASN A 80 3.44 -13.07 8.19
CA ASN A 80 3.47 -14.51 8.51
C ASN A 80 4.75 -14.91 9.25
N GLU A 81 5.87 -14.24 8.95
CA GLU A 81 7.18 -14.54 9.52
C GLU A 81 7.47 -13.74 10.80
N GLN A 82 6.86 -12.56 10.93
CA GLN A 82 7.15 -11.61 12.00
C GLN A 82 5.88 -11.27 12.81
N GLY A 83 6.07 -10.78 14.03
CA GLY A 83 4.97 -10.45 14.94
C GLY A 83 4.14 -9.23 14.48
N PRO A 84 3.03 -8.91 15.18
CA PRO A 84 2.08 -7.86 14.80
C PRO A 84 2.68 -6.46 14.61
N GLU A 85 3.79 -6.15 15.27
CA GLU A 85 4.46 -4.84 15.24
C GLU A 85 5.35 -4.63 13.99
N SER A 86 5.45 -5.63 13.12
CA SER A 86 6.32 -5.59 11.94
C SER A 86 5.65 -5.08 10.67
N PHE A 87 4.32 -4.93 10.66
CA PHE A 87 3.54 -4.54 9.49
C PHE A 87 2.49 -3.47 9.83
N PRO A 88 2.14 -2.58 8.87
CA PRO A 88 1.15 -1.54 9.08
C PRO A 88 -0.26 -2.11 9.15
N ARG A 89 -1.21 -1.36 9.75
CA ARG A 89 -2.63 -1.64 9.47
C ARG A 89 -2.96 -1.29 8.02
N ILE A 90 -3.94 -1.98 7.44
CA ILE A 90 -4.38 -1.76 6.06
C ILE A 90 -5.81 -1.22 6.04
N LEU A 91 -6.04 -0.15 5.28
CA LEU A 91 -7.36 0.37 4.96
C LEU A 91 -7.51 0.48 3.44
N GLY A 92 -8.48 -0.24 2.88
CA GLY A 92 -8.84 -0.13 1.46
C GLY A 92 -10.04 0.79 1.27
N LEU A 93 -9.92 1.79 0.40
CA LEU A 93 -11.00 2.65 -0.04
C LEU A 93 -11.36 2.34 -1.48
N THR A 94 -12.63 2.09 -1.76
CA THR A 94 -13.12 1.89 -3.12
C THR A 94 -14.61 2.20 -3.21
N ALA A 95 -15.04 2.73 -4.35
CA ALA A 95 -16.46 2.91 -4.67
C ALA A 95 -17.16 1.57 -4.96
N SER A 96 -16.41 0.59 -5.49
CA SER A 96 -16.88 -0.76 -5.73
C SER A 96 -15.74 -1.75 -5.49
N PRO A 97 -15.93 -2.82 -4.69
CA PRO A 97 -14.94 -3.88 -4.54
C PRO A 97 -14.94 -4.87 -5.72
N ILE A 98 -15.85 -4.72 -6.69
CA ILE A 98 -16.02 -5.63 -7.82
C ILE A 98 -15.23 -5.08 -9.02
N VAL A 99 -14.25 -5.83 -9.51
CA VAL A 99 -13.35 -5.40 -10.59
C VAL A 99 -13.94 -5.71 -11.96
N ARG A 100 -14.54 -6.91 -12.13
CA ARG A 100 -14.96 -7.42 -13.45
C ARG A 100 -16.26 -8.23 -13.40
N THR A 101 -17.26 -7.72 -12.68
CA THR A 101 -18.64 -8.23 -12.77
C THR A 101 -18.91 -9.56 -12.04
N LYS A 102 -17.97 -10.11 -11.25
CA LYS A 102 -18.17 -11.39 -10.55
C LYS A 102 -18.17 -11.20 -9.03
N LEU A 103 -19.26 -11.62 -8.37
CA LEU A 103 -19.42 -11.55 -6.91
C LEU A 103 -18.33 -12.34 -6.14
N HIS A 104 -17.64 -13.28 -6.79
CA HIS A 104 -16.53 -14.03 -6.20
C HIS A 104 -15.23 -13.23 -6.04
N ASP A 105 -15.17 -11.99 -6.53
CA ASP A 105 -13.98 -11.14 -6.39
C ASP A 105 -13.83 -10.63 -4.95
N ILE A 106 -14.92 -10.55 -4.16
CA ILE A 106 -14.89 -10.01 -2.79
C ILE A 106 -13.99 -10.84 -1.84
N PRO A 107 -14.15 -12.17 -1.73
CA PRO A 107 -13.26 -12.97 -0.89
C PRO A 107 -11.80 -12.93 -1.34
N GLN A 108 -11.54 -12.70 -2.63
CA GLN A 108 -10.18 -12.56 -3.11
C GLN A 108 -9.57 -11.21 -2.74
N ILE A 109 -10.30 -10.11 -2.92
CA ILE A 109 -9.79 -8.79 -2.54
C ILE A 109 -9.58 -8.67 -1.02
N GLU A 110 -10.45 -9.29 -0.22
CA GLU A 110 -10.29 -9.31 1.25
C GLU A 110 -9.03 -10.05 1.69
N ARG A 111 -8.73 -11.18 1.03
CA ARG A 111 -7.49 -11.93 1.26
C ARG A 111 -6.27 -11.13 0.80
N ASN A 112 -6.32 -10.57 -0.39
CA ASN A 112 -5.22 -9.80 -0.96
C ASN A 112 -4.88 -8.59 -0.08
N LEU A 113 -5.87 -7.80 0.36
CA LEU A 113 -5.66 -6.63 1.22
C LEU A 113 -5.48 -6.98 2.71
N SER A 114 -5.69 -8.23 3.12
CA SER A 114 -5.78 -8.59 4.55
C SER A 114 -6.79 -7.72 5.31
N ALA A 115 -7.92 -7.38 4.67
CA ALA A 115 -8.94 -6.47 5.21
C ALA A 115 -10.35 -6.94 4.82
N VAL A 116 -11.36 -6.61 5.63
CA VAL A 116 -12.75 -7.00 5.37
C VAL A 116 -13.49 -5.89 4.64
N CYS A 117 -14.20 -6.23 3.56
CA CYS A 117 -15.02 -5.30 2.80
C CYS A 117 -16.27 -4.94 3.60
N ARG A 118 -16.48 -3.65 3.85
CA ARG A 118 -17.68 -3.13 4.52
C ARG A 118 -18.25 -1.98 3.68
N ALA A 119 -19.52 -2.09 3.30
CA ALA A 119 -20.25 -0.97 2.73
C ALA A 119 -20.85 -0.09 3.85
N PRO A 120 -20.93 1.24 3.67
CA PRO A 120 -21.69 2.10 4.56
C PRO A 120 -23.13 1.58 4.65
N ARG A 121 -23.61 1.35 5.88
CA ARG A 121 -25.04 1.10 6.09
C ARG A 121 -25.72 2.47 6.17
N ALA A 122 -26.85 2.64 5.49
CA ALA A 122 -27.70 3.79 5.76
C ALA A 122 -28.07 3.77 7.25
N GLN A 123 -27.87 4.90 7.93
CA GLN A 123 -28.29 5.12 9.31
C GLN A 123 -29.80 5.28 9.37
#